data_AF-A0A0N4Y0J4-F1
#
_entry.id   AF-A0A0N4Y0J4-F1
#
_cell.length_a   1.000
_cell.length_b   1.000
_cell.length_c   1.000
_cell.angle_alpha   90.00
_cell.angle_beta   90.00
_cell.angle_gamma   90.00
#
_symmetry.space_group_name_H-M   'P 1'
#
loop_
_entity.id
_entity.type
_entity.pdbx_description
1 polymer ?
#
loop_
_entity_poly.entity_id
_entity_poly.type
_entity_poly.pdbx_seq_one_letter_code
_entity_poly.pdbx_strand_id
1 'polypeptide(L)'
;MKVNQPQSNIAIQWTIRKGHLNFARNLNLDVIPLVQTFGHMEWLLKYERFRKFRENDKFPQFGVCEESQKVMQDLLEEQPLIMYPQYDSLAFWHIARIANYTHRVTKGARILAWHDMINRITITKFTDSTTGEILEPQLYKTPMAPNVEGIIITGWSRYDHMAGLCEILPIGIPSMVVNTQIALMGSKRQFDATGKELIIQQAYEAAGSLMKCSIYGEPYNTCQFPGKLTCESLKILGYLRGHEVFDLYLENDVQNVLFNVIQGVPTQLQQLETNLLRLFHKDTVDEFFFSNVDPILKKIRHLVESSSRLSQKRTYGRRPFKIKRLNFANLTQELLSLVNPPTS
;
A
#
# COMPACT_ATOMS: atom_id res chain seq x y z
N MET A 1 -26.32 -33.27 12.39
CA MET A 1 -27.22 -32.30 11.74
C MET A 1 -26.40 -31.46 10.77
N LYS A 2 -26.64 -31.63 9.47
CA LYS A 2 -26.07 -30.78 8.41
C LYS A 2 -26.80 -29.45 8.47
N VAL A 3 -26.11 -28.37 8.85
CA VAL A 3 -26.63 -27.00 8.71
C VAL A 3 -26.41 -26.60 7.27
N ASN A 4 -27.51 -26.38 6.56
CA ASN A 4 -27.53 -25.87 5.18
C ASN A 4 -26.76 -24.55 5.12
N GLN A 5 -25.69 -24.51 4.32
CA GLN A 5 -25.01 -23.27 3.95
C GLN A 5 -25.90 -22.49 2.97
N PRO A 6 -26.18 -21.19 3.19
CA PRO A 6 -26.78 -20.36 2.17
C PRO A 6 -25.80 -20.20 1.00
N GLN A 7 -26.28 -20.46 -0.21
CA GLN A 7 -25.56 -20.26 -1.47
C GLN A 7 -25.42 -18.76 -1.81
N SER A 8 -24.57 -18.06 -1.06
CA SER A 8 -24.07 -16.73 -1.43
C SER A 8 -22.62 -16.58 -0.97
N ASN A 9 -21.77 -17.51 -1.42
CA ASN A 9 -20.34 -17.48 -1.13
C ASN A 9 -19.65 -16.42 -2.01
N ILE A 10 -19.78 -15.15 -1.62
CA ILE A 10 -18.62 -14.25 -1.67
C ILE A 10 -18.02 -14.33 -0.27
N ALA A 11 -17.51 -15.50 0.08
CA ALA A 11 -16.31 -15.49 0.88
C ALA A 11 -15.27 -14.88 -0.06
N ILE A 12 -14.88 -13.62 0.16
CA ILE A 12 -13.48 -13.28 -0.08
C ILE A 12 -12.75 -14.30 0.78
N GLN A 13 -12.25 -15.35 0.15
CA GLN A 13 -11.56 -16.43 0.82
C GLN A 13 -10.27 -15.80 1.35
N TRP A 14 -10.34 -15.15 2.51
CA TRP A 14 -9.19 -14.98 3.40
C TRP A 14 -8.83 -16.36 3.92
N THR A 15 -8.46 -17.25 3.01
CA THR A 15 -7.79 -18.47 3.37
C THR A 15 -6.38 -18.02 3.66
N ILE A 16 -6.15 -17.49 4.87
CA ILE A 16 -4.87 -17.79 5.51
C ILE A 16 -4.85 -19.32 5.52
N ARG A 17 -4.18 -19.90 4.52
CA ARG A 17 -4.19 -21.34 4.31
C ARG A 17 -3.77 -21.95 5.64
N LYS A 18 -4.44 -23.03 6.08
CA LYS A 18 -4.10 -23.70 7.35
C LYS A 18 -2.59 -23.96 7.48
N GLY A 19 -1.91 -24.18 6.34
CA GLY A 19 -0.45 -24.26 6.25
C GLY A 19 0.30 -23.02 6.78
N HIS A 20 -0.12 -21.79 6.48
CA HIS A 20 0.51 -20.57 6.97
C HIS A 20 0.36 -20.41 8.49
N LEU A 21 -0.84 -20.69 9.04
CA LEU A 21 -1.07 -20.64 10.48
C LEU A 21 -0.23 -21.70 11.22
N ASN A 22 -0.12 -22.90 10.66
CA ASN A 22 0.73 -23.95 11.22
C ASN A 22 2.21 -23.59 11.15
N PHE A 23 2.66 -22.99 10.04
CA PHE A 23 4.03 -22.53 9.89
C PHE A 23 4.38 -21.44 10.92
N ALA A 24 3.52 -20.43 11.08
CA ALA A 24 3.68 -19.40 12.09
C ALA A 24 3.76 -19.99 13.51
N ARG A 25 2.86 -20.93 13.83
CA ARG A 25 2.88 -21.64 15.13
C ARG A 25 4.19 -22.40 15.36
N ASN A 26 4.74 -23.05 14.33
CA ASN A 26 6.03 -23.76 14.43
C ASN A 26 7.21 -22.81 14.67
N LEU A 27 7.06 -21.53 14.31
CA LEU A 27 8.02 -20.46 14.58
C LEU A 27 7.72 -19.70 15.88
N ASN A 28 6.75 -20.15 16.68
CA ASN A 28 6.25 -19.45 17.88
C ASN A 28 5.77 -18.01 17.59
N LEU A 29 5.14 -17.81 16.42
CA LEU A 29 4.53 -16.54 16.04
C LEU A 29 3.01 -16.58 16.18
N ASP A 30 2.48 -15.56 16.86
CA ASP A 30 1.05 -15.30 16.90
C ASP A 30 0.60 -14.53 15.66
N VAL A 31 -0.48 -14.99 15.03
CA VAL A 31 -1.07 -14.33 13.86
C VAL A 31 -2.29 -13.54 14.32
N ILE A 32 -2.16 -12.21 14.34
CA ILE A 32 -3.24 -11.28 14.67
C ILE A 32 -3.82 -10.73 13.35
N PRO A 33 -5.07 -11.07 12.99
CA PRO A 33 -5.68 -10.55 11.78
C PRO A 33 -6.04 -9.07 11.93
N LEU A 34 -5.66 -8.25 10.95
CA LEU A 34 -6.14 -6.88 10.81
C LEU A 34 -7.29 -6.87 9.81
N VAL A 35 -8.48 -6.45 10.25
CA VAL A 35 -9.67 -6.33 9.42
C VAL A 35 -10.15 -4.90 9.47
N GLN A 36 -10.23 -4.26 8.30
CA GLN A 36 -10.80 -2.93 8.17
C GLN A 36 -12.32 -3.00 8.28
N THR A 37 -12.92 -2.11 9.08
CA THR A 37 -14.39 -2.10 9.33
C THR A 37 -15.07 -0.79 9.01
N PHE A 38 -14.31 0.25 8.63
CA PHE A 38 -14.86 1.58 8.34
C PHE A 38 -14.12 2.25 7.17
N GLY A 39 -12.87 2.67 7.40
CA GLY A 39 -11.97 3.23 6.37
C GLY A 39 -11.12 2.16 5.69
N HIS A 40 -10.39 2.54 4.63
CA HIS A 40 -9.56 1.64 3.81
C HIS A 40 -10.34 0.46 3.20
N MET A 41 -11.59 0.72 2.79
CA MET A 41 -12.52 -0.29 2.27
C MET A 41 -12.49 -0.42 0.74
N GLU A 42 -11.51 0.18 0.05
CA GLU A 42 -11.46 0.28 -1.42
C GLU A 42 -11.53 -1.09 -2.09
N TRP A 43 -10.91 -2.09 -1.47
CA TRP A 43 -10.91 -3.45 -1.97
C TRP A 43 -12.31 -4.08 -2.04
N LEU A 44 -13.18 -3.74 -1.10
CA LEU A 44 -14.57 -4.20 -1.10
C LEU A 44 -15.44 -3.25 -1.91
N LEU A 45 -15.35 -1.94 -1.62
CA LEU A 45 -16.27 -0.96 -2.15
C LEU A 45 -16.02 -0.59 -3.61
N LYS A 46 -14.88 -0.96 -4.22
CA LYS A 46 -14.64 -0.75 -5.66
C LYS A 46 -15.63 -1.47 -6.58
N TYR A 47 -16.29 -2.54 -6.11
CA TYR A 47 -17.22 -3.32 -6.93
C TYR A 47 -18.63 -2.72 -6.92
N GLU A 48 -19.30 -2.73 -8.08
CA GLU A 48 -20.62 -2.11 -8.26
C GLU A 48 -21.67 -2.61 -7.26
N ARG A 49 -21.71 -3.91 -6.97
CA ARG A 49 -22.63 -4.49 -5.99
C ARG A 49 -22.50 -3.93 -4.57
N PHE A 50 -21.34 -3.36 -4.24
CA PHE A 50 -21.04 -2.76 -2.94
C PHE A 50 -20.98 -1.23 -2.98
N ARG A 51 -21.16 -0.62 -4.16
CA ARG A 51 -21.13 0.84 -4.36
C ARG A 51 -22.16 1.57 -3.49
N LYS A 52 -23.33 0.98 -3.26
CA LYS A 52 -24.39 1.51 -2.39
C LYS A 52 -23.98 1.70 -0.92
N PHE A 53 -22.88 1.09 -0.49
CA PHE A 53 -22.34 1.24 0.86
C PHE A 53 -21.23 2.29 0.94
N ARG A 54 -20.94 3.04 -0.13
CA ARG A 54 -19.96 4.12 -0.08
C ARG A 54 -20.56 5.34 0.59
N GLU A 55 -19.80 5.98 1.46
CA GLU A 55 -20.13 7.31 1.98
C GLU A 55 -20.21 8.34 0.84
N ASN A 56 -19.24 8.28 -0.07
CA ASN A 56 -19.20 9.09 -1.28
C ASN A 56 -19.08 8.19 -2.50
N ASP A 57 -20.00 8.36 -3.45
CA ASP A 57 -20.07 7.53 -4.64
C ASP A 57 -18.75 7.50 -5.45
N LYS A 58 -18.03 8.63 -5.48
CA LYS A 58 -16.75 8.78 -6.18
C LYS A 58 -15.60 8.06 -5.48
N PHE A 59 -15.66 7.87 -4.16
CA PHE A 59 -14.53 7.41 -3.34
C PHE A 59 -14.87 6.12 -2.58
N PRO A 60 -14.28 4.97 -2.94
CA PRO A 60 -14.57 3.69 -2.29
C PRO A 60 -13.83 3.50 -0.94
N GLN A 61 -13.37 4.57 -0.30
CA GLN A 61 -12.52 4.51 0.90
C GLN A 61 -13.32 4.19 2.16
N PHE A 62 -14.52 4.77 2.28
CA PHE A 62 -15.33 4.76 3.50
C PHE A 62 -16.67 4.08 3.28
N GLY A 63 -16.99 3.17 4.21
CA GLY A 63 -18.26 2.46 4.25
C GLY A 63 -19.30 3.18 5.10
N VAL A 64 -20.54 3.21 4.63
CA VAL A 64 -21.72 3.70 5.35
C VAL A 64 -22.86 2.68 5.24
N CYS A 65 -23.66 2.57 6.29
CA CYS A 65 -24.90 1.79 6.31
C CYS A 65 -26.09 2.61 6.82
N GLU A 66 -27.31 2.13 6.55
CA GLU A 66 -28.55 2.82 6.95
C GLU A 66 -28.60 3.07 8.47
N GLU A 67 -28.10 2.14 9.28
CA GLU A 67 -28.05 2.29 10.73
C GLU A 67 -27.09 3.41 11.16
N SER A 68 -25.91 3.49 10.56
CA SER A 68 -24.96 4.59 10.87
C SER A 68 -25.51 5.95 10.46
N GLN A 69 -26.31 6.02 9.38
CA GLN A 69 -26.98 7.23 8.96
C GLN A 69 -28.07 7.65 9.95
N LYS A 70 -28.86 6.70 10.46
CA LYS A 70 -29.88 6.97 11.50
C LYS A 70 -29.25 7.48 12.78
N VAL A 71 -28.21 6.82 13.28
CA VAL A 71 -27.49 7.29 14.48
C VAL A 71 -26.93 8.70 14.27
N MET A 72 -26.39 9.00 13.09
CA MET A 72 -25.93 10.37 12.78
C MET A 72 -27.09 11.37 12.76
N GLN A 73 -28.25 11.01 12.20
CA GLN A 73 -29.44 11.86 12.21
C GLN A 73 -29.90 12.15 13.64
N ASP A 74 -30.01 11.13 14.49
CA ASP A 74 -30.41 11.27 15.88
C ASP A 74 -29.43 12.17 16.66
N LEU A 75 -28.11 11.99 16.44
CA LEU A 75 -27.08 12.83 17.05
C LEU A 75 -27.17 14.30 16.62
N LEU A 76 -27.54 14.56 15.36
CA LEU A 76 -27.73 15.92 14.85
C LEU A 76 -29.02 16.57 15.37
N GLU A 77 -30.08 15.78 15.57
CA GLU A 77 -31.34 16.24 16.18
C GLU A 77 -31.15 16.62 17.65
N GLU A 78 -30.37 15.84 18.40
CA GLU A 78 -30.10 16.12 19.83
C GLU A 78 -29.19 17.33 20.05
N GLN A 79 -28.20 17.57 19.17
CA GLN A 79 -27.23 18.67 19.32
C GLN A 79 -26.91 19.41 18.01
N PRO A 80 -27.82 20.24 17.49
CA PRO A 80 -27.70 20.84 16.15
C PRO A 80 -26.57 21.87 15.97
N LEU A 81 -25.92 22.33 17.05
CA LEU A 81 -25.00 23.49 17.04
C LEU A 81 -23.50 23.16 17.06
N ILE A 82 -23.10 21.90 17.26
CA ILE A 82 -21.68 21.55 17.40
C ILE A 82 -21.39 20.31 16.56
N MET A 83 -20.89 20.44 15.32
CA MET A 83 -20.71 19.32 14.38
C MET A 83 -19.60 18.31 14.78
N TYR A 84 -18.62 18.70 15.58
CA TYR A 84 -17.44 17.87 15.85
C TYR A 84 -17.69 16.70 16.83
N PRO A 85 -18.41 16.87 17.96
CA PRO A 85 -18.70 15.78 18.90
C PRO A 85 -19.58 14.64 18.35
N GLN A 86 -20.43 14.86 17.33
CA GLN A 86 -21.26 13.78 16.80
C GLN A 86 -20.45 12.76 16.01
N TYR A 87 -19.45 13.19 15.21
CA TYR A 87 -18.60 12.27 14.46
C TYR A 87 -17.78 11.37 15.39
N ASP A 88 -17.24 11.93 16.48
CA ASP A 88 -16.54 11.16 17.51
C ASP A 88 -17.46 10.14 18.19
N SER A 89 -18.70 10.56 18.49
CA SER A 89 -19.72 9.70 19.10
C SER A 89 -20.13 8.55 18.17
N LEU A 90 -20.32 8.83 16.88
CA LEU A 90 -20.62 7.83 15.86
C LEU A 90 -19.45 6.86 15.66
N ALA A 91 -18.21 7.36 15.64
CA ALA A 91 -17.01 6.54 15.53
C ALA A 91 -16.89 5.59 16.74
N PHE A 92 -17.11 6.11 17.95
CA PHE A 92 -17.09 5.29 19.17
C PHE A 92 -18.21 4.23 19.17
N TRP A 93 -19.43 4.62 18.79
CA TRP A 93 -20.56 3.70 18.63
C TRP A 93 -20.23 2.54 17.69
N HIS A 94 -19.62 2.85 16.54
CA HIS A 94 -19.17 1.84 15.58
C HIS A 94 -18.11 0.91 16.18
N ILE A 95 -17.06 1.47 16.79
CA ILE A 95 -15.97 0.70 17.42
C ILE A 95 -16.51 -0.23 18.51
N ALA A 96 -17.38 0.27 19.39
CA ALA A 96 -17.98 -0.51 20.48
C ALA A 96 -18.82 -1.69 19.96
N ARG A 97 -19.62 -1.46 18.90
CA ARG A 97 -20.43 -2.52 18.29
C ARG A 97 -19.57 -3.59 17.63
N ILE A 98 -18.54 -3.20 16.87
CA ILE A 98 -17.61 -4.14 16.25
C ILE A 98 -16.84 -4.91 17.32
N ALA A 99 -16.42 -4.25 18.40
CA ALA A 99 -15.78 -4.90 19.54
C ALA A 99 -16.70 -5.95 20.19
N ASN A 100 -17.94 -5.58 20.53
CA ASN A 100 -18.92 -6.50 21.12
C ASN A 100 -19.30 -7.65 20.19
N TYR A 101 -19.44 -7.39 18.89
CA TYR A 101 -19.68 -8.43 17.90
C TYR A 101 -18.49 -9.40 17.83
N THR A 102 -17.28 -8.87 17.69
CA THR A 102 -16.04 -9.65 17.58
C THR A 102 -15.84 -10.50 18.82
N HIS A 103 -15.98 -9.93 20.01
CA HIS A 103 -15.85 -10.65 21.27
C HIS A 103 -16.82 -11.84 21.36
N ARG A 104 -18.10 -11.62 20.97
CA ARG A 104 -19.13 -12.68 20.95
C ARG A 104 -18.82 -13.79 19.95
N VAL A 105 -18.50 -13.45 18.70
CA VAL A 105 -18.28 -14.47 17.64
C VAL A 105 -16.97 -15.23 17.81
N THR A 106 -15.95 -14.59 18.39
CA THR A 106 -14.64 -15.22 18.66
C THR A 106 -14.55 -15.89 20.02
N LYS A 107 -15.57 -15.74 20.87
CA LYS A 107 -15.61 -16.24 22.27
C LYS A 107 -14.47 -15.69 23.12
N GLY A 108 -14.21 -14.39 23.00
CA GLY A 108 -13.30 -13.69 23.91
C GLY A 108 -12.00 -13.17 23.30
N ALA A 109 -11.93 -12.95 21.97
CA ALA A 109 -10.73 -12.34 21.40
C ALA A 109 -10.48 -10.94 22.00
N ARG A 110 -9.19 -10.65 22.22
CA ARG A 110 -8.71 -9.31 22.54
C ARG A 110 -8.79 -8.44 21.28
N ILE A 111 -9.39 -7.27 21.40
CA ILE A 111 -9.56 -6.31 20.30
C ILE A 111 -8.53 -5.20 20.43
N LEU A 112 -7.89 -4.86 19.32
CA LEU A 112 -6.93 -3.76 19.20
C LEU A 112 -7.47 -2.73 18.22
N ALA A 113 -7.21 -1.46 18.48
CA ALA A 113 -7.57 -0.35 17.61
C ALA A 113 -6.41 0.65 17.52
N TRP A 114 -6.32 1.35 16.40
CA TRP A 114 -5.30 2.39 16.22
C TRP A 114 -5.57 3.59 17.13
N HIS A 115 -4.51 4.16 17.71
CA HIS A 115 -4.65 5.20 18.73
C HIS A 115 -5.30 6.48 18.19
N ASP A 116 -5.05 6.82 16.93
CA ASP A 116 -5.55 8.00 16.22
C ASP A 116 -7.06 7.94 15.97
N MET A 117 -7.65 6.74 16.04
CA MET A 117 -9.11 6.56 16.02
C MET A 117 -9.78 6.94 17.34
N ILE A 118 -9.02 7.08 18.43
CA ILE A 118 -9.56 7.24 19.80
C ILE A 118 -9.05 8.52 20.47
N ASN A 119 -7.92 9.08 20.01
CA ASN A 119 -7.21 10.16 20.70
C ASN A 119 -7.94 11.52 20.70
N ARG A 120 -9.00 11.71 19.91
CA ARG A 120 -9.76 12.97 19.80
C ARG A 120 -11.17 12.92 20.36
N ILE A 121 -11.63 11.76 20.82
CA ILE A 121 -13.02 11.55 21.23
C ILE A 121 -13.35 12.42 22.44
N THR A 122 -14.16 13.44 22.22
CA THR A 122 -14.72 14.28 23.30
C THR A 122 -16.03 13.66 23.79
N ILE A 123 -16.11 13.44 25.11
CA ILE A 123 -17.18 12.65 25.74
C ILE A 123 -18.48 13.46 25.82
N THR A 124 -19.48 13.06 25.04
CA THR A 124 -20.89 13.42 25.25
C THR A 124 -21.69 12.13 25.46
N LYS A 125 -22.48 12.08 26.55
CA LYS A 125 -23.40 10.97 26.79
C LYS A 125 -24.46 10.97 25.68
N PHE A 126 -24.69 9.82 25.07
CA PHE A 126 -25.76 9.63 24.09
C PHE A 126 -26.39 8.25 24.28
N THR A 127 -27.70 8.19 24.04
CA THR A 127 -28.47 6.94 24.09
C THR A 127 -28.70 6.48 22.66
N ASP A 128 -28.19 5.30 22.28
CA ASP A 128 -28.49 4.75 20.96
C ASP A 128 -30.01 4.51 20.84
N SER A 129 -30.67 5.29 19.99
CA SER A 129 -32.12 5.23 19.76
C SER A 129 -32.61 3.86 19.27
N THR A 130 -31.72 3.08 18.64
CA THR A 130 -32.03 1.79 18.01
C THR A 130 -31.88 0.64 19.01
N THR A 131 -30.94 0.74 19.95
CA THR A 131 -30.67 -0.33 20.94
C THR A 131 -31.10 0.02 22.36
N GLY A 132 -31.36 1.29 22.66
CA GLY A 132 -31.64 1.80 24.00
C GLY A 132 -30.43 1.77 24.94
N GLU A 133 -29.23 1.40 24.45
CA GLU A 133 -28.03 1.33 25.27
C GLU A 133 -27.45 2.73 25.50
N ILE A 134 -27.20 3.07 26.77
CA ILE A 134 -26.42 4.25 27.14
C ILE A 134 -24.95 3.91 26.93
N LEU A 135 -24.31 4.57 25.97
CA LEU A 135 -22.88 4.42 25.76
C LEU A 135 -22.14 5.41 26.66
N GLU A 136 -21.62 4.92 27.78
CA GLU A 136 -20.73 5.68 28.67
C GLU A 136 -19.27 5.25 28.49
N PRO A 137 -18.39 6.07 27.90
CA PRO A 137 -16.95 5.80 27.92
C PRO A 137 -16.36 6.28 29.25
N GLN A 138 -15.82 5.36 30.05
CA GLN A 138 -14.90 5.72 31.14
C GLN A 138 -13.49 5.93 30.56
N LEU A 139 -13.15 7.16 30.18
CA LEU A 139 -11.76 7.53 29.92
C LEU A 139 -11.41 8.76 30.76
N TYR A 140 -10.76 8.48 31.89
CA TYR A 140 -10.24 9.47 32.81
C TYR A 140 -9.12 10.29 32.16
N LYS A 141 -9.18 11.61 32.36
CA LYS A 141 -8.05 12.53 32.22
C LYS A 141 -6.96 12.15 33.23
N THR A 142 -5.80 11.71 32.75
CA THR A 142 -4.46 11.98 33.34
C THR A 142 -3.39 11.49 32.34
N PRO A 143 -2.28 12.24 32.14
CA PRO A 143 -1.13 11.72 31.41
C PRO A 143 -0.35 10.78 32.34
N MET A 144 -0.93 9.62 32.66
CA MET A 144 -0.09 8.50 33.06
C MET A 144 0.65 8.07 31.81
N ALA A 145 1.98 7.97 31.88
CA ALA A 145 2.75 7.37 30.80
C ALA A 145 2.05 6.04 30.44
N PRO A 146 1.61 5.85 29.19
CA PRO A 146 0.86 4.66 28.83
C PRO A 146 1.73 3.44 29.15
N ASN A 147 1.15 2.45 29.82
CA ASN A 147 1.82 1.16 29.97
C ASN A 147 1.96 0.56 28.56
N VAL A 148 3.17 0.66 27.99
CA VAL A 148 3.48 0.10 26.67
C VAL A 148 3.59 -1.41 26.81
N GLU A 149 2.59 -2.13 26.30
CA GLU A 149 2.58 -3.60 26.33
C GLU A 149 3.49 -4.23 25.27
N GLY A 150 3.78 -3.52 24.19
CA GLY A 150 4.59 -4.02 23.10
C GLY A 150 4.72 -3.04 21.93
N ILE A 151 5.47 -3.45 20.92
CA ILE A 151 5.74 -2.68 19.71
C ILE A 151 5.27 -3.50 18.51
N ILE A 152 4.50 -2.86 17.62
CA ILE A 152 4.14 -3.43 16.31
C ILE A 152 4.96 -2.70 15.26
N ILE A 153 5.80 -3.43 14.53
CA ILE A 153 6.55 -2.90 13.39
C ILE A 153 5.72 -3.15 12.12
N THR A 154 5.28 -2.07 11.46
CA THR A 154 4.42 -2.14 10.28
C THR A 154 5.21 -1.90 8.99
N GLY A 155 5.03 -2.77 8.00
CA GLY A 155 5.56 -2.60 6.65
C GLY A 155 4.44 -2.41 5.63
N TRP A 156 3.86 -1.21 5.55
CA TRP A 156 2.79 -0.92 4.61
C TRP A 156 3.26 -1.10 3.17
N SER A 157 2.52 -1.90 2.39
CA SER A 157 2.93 -2.29 1.05
C SER A 157 2.72 -1.22 -0.03
N ARG A 158 1.97 -0.14 0.26
CA ARG A 158 1.52 0.83 -0.74
C ARG A 158 1.44 2.25 -0.17
N TYR A 159 1.75 3.23 -1.02
CA TYR A 159 1.42 4.65 -0.81
C TYR A 159 0.02 5.01 -1.36
N ASP A 160 -0.49 4.20 -2.30
CA ASP A 160 -1.81 4.34 -2.92
C ASP A 160 -2.57 3.02 -2.78
N HIS A 161 -3.78 3.07 -2.21
CA HIS A 161 -4.63 1.91 -1.97
C HIS A 161 -4.99 1.14 -3.25
N MET A 162 -4.89 1.80 -4.42
CA MET A 162 -5.18 1.23 -5.73
C MET A 162 -3.96 0.72 -6.50
N ALA A 163 -2.74 0.96 -6.03
CA ALA A 163 -1.52 0.52 -6.73
C ALA A 163 -1.38 -1.03 -6.78
N GLY A 164 -0.48 -1.57 -7.61
CA GLY A 164 -0.21 -3.01 -7.68
C GLY A 164 0.37 -3.64 -6.40
N LEU A 165 0.54 -4.97 -6.37
CA LEU A 165 1.09 -5.71 -5.23
C LEU A 165 2.63 -5.53 -5.09
N CYS A 166 3.03 -4.99 -3.93
CA CYS A 166 4.26 -5.23 -3.14
C CYS A 166 5.60 -5.47 -3.87
N GLU A 167 5.94 -4.62 -4.83
CA GLU A 167 7.26 -4.54 -5.51
C GLU A 167 8.42 -4.31 -4.52
N ILE A 168 8.10 -3.83 -3.32
CA ILE A 168 9.04 -3.37 -2.31
C ILE A 168 9.41 -4.43 -1.27
N LEU A 169 8.79 -5.63 -1.23
CA LEU A 169 9.10 -6.60 -0.16
C LEU A 169 10.62 -6.91 -0.06
N PRO A 170 11.33 -7.21 -1.17
CA PRO A 170 12.78 -7.41 -1.11
C PRO A 170 13.55 -6.20 -0.57
N ILE A 171 13.11 -4.99 -0.93
CA ILE A 171 13.74 -3.72 -0.53
C ILE A 171 13.37 -3.38 0.94
N GLY A 172 12.23 -3.86 1.42
CA GLY A 172 11.75 -3.66 2.78
C GLY A 172 12.39 -4.60 3.81
N ILE A 173 12.97 -5.73 3.39
CA ILE A 173 13.59 -6.69 4.31
C ILE A 173 14.72 -6.07 5.14
N PRO A 174 15.71 -5.36 4.55
CA PRO A 174 16.72 -4.67 5.34
C PRO A 174 16.13 -3.68 6.37
N SER A 175 15.12 -2.91 5.96
CA SER A 175 14.42 -1.99 6.85
C SER A 175 13.72 -2.73 8.01
N MET A 176 13.02 -3.83 7.72
CA MET A 176 12.38 -4.67 8.74
C MET A 176 13.40 -5.22 9.74
N VAL A 177 14.54 -5.72 9.25
CA VAL A 177 15.61 -6.26 10.11
C VAL A 177 16.17 -5.17 11.02
N VAL A 178 16.50 -3.99 10.48
CA VAL A 178 17.02 -2.86 11.26
C VAL A 178 16.01 -2.41 12.32
N ASN A 179 14.75 -2.19 11.95
CA ASN A 179 13.70 -1.78 12.90
C ASN A 179 13.49 -2.83 14.00
N THR A 180 13.60 -4.12 13.67
CA THR A 180 13.52 -5.20 14.65
C THR A 180 14.71 -5.17 15.61
N GLN A 181 15.94 -4.94 15.12
CA GLN A 181 17.11 -4.81 15.99
C GLN A 181 16.98 -3.60 16.93
N ILE A 182 16.48 -2.46 16.43
CA ILE A 182 16.21 -1.28 17.25
C ILE A 182 15.20 -1.60 18.35
N ALA A 183 14.08 -2.26 18.02
CA ALA A 183 13.07 -2.64 19.01
C ALA A 183 13.62 -3.63 20.06
N LEU A 184 14.40 -4.62 19.62
CA LEU A 184 15.04 -5.59 20.52
C LEU A 184 16.04 -4.93 21.47
N MET A 185 16.84 -3.99 20.97
CA MET A 185 17.76 -3.22 21.81
C MET A 185 17.00 -2.33 22.78
N GLY A 186 16.05 -1.52 22.29
CA GLY A 186 15.24 -0.63 23.12
C GLY A 186 14.41 -1.35 24.19
N SER A 187 14.15 -2.65 24.05
CA SER A 187 13.44 -3.44 25.06
C SER A 187 14.29 -3.81 26.29
N LYS A 188 15.63 -3.67 26.22
CA LYS A 188 16.54 -4.09 27.29
C LYS A 188 16.93 -2.89 28.16
N ARG A 189 16.71 -3.01 29.48
CA ARG A 189 17.06 -1.98 30.48
C ARG A 189 18.51 -1.49 30.43
N GLN A 190 19.43 -2.31 29.92
CA GLN A 190 20.84 -1.92 29.75
C GLN A 190 21.03 -0.70 28.84
N PHE A 191 20.05 -0.40 27.97
CA PHE A 191 20.08 0.73 27.06
C PHE A 191 19.30 1.96 27.57
N ASP A 192 18.71 1.92 28.77
CA ASP A 192 17.88 3.02 29.31
C ASP A 192 18.66 4.35 29.43
N ALA A 193 19.97 4.27 29.71
CA ALA A 193 20.85 5.43 29.80
C ALA A 193 21.66 5.69 28.51
N THR A 194 21.41 4.92 27.44
CA THR A 194 22.16 5.03 26.19
C THR A 194 21.49 6.02 25.24
N GLY A 195 22.29 6.89 24.61
CA GLY A 195 21.80 7.79 23.58
C GLY A 195 21.26 7.04 22.36
N LYS A 196 20.21 7.58 21.72
CA LYS A 196 19.55 6.98 20.55
C LYS A 196 20.53 6.68 19.41
N GLU A 197 21.54 7.52 19.22
CA GLU A 197 22.56 7.39 18.17
C GLU A 197 23.35 6.10 18.31
N LEU A 198 23.76 5.75 19.54
CA LEU A 198 24.52 4.54 19.79
C LEU A 198 23.65 3.28 19.64
N ILE A 199 22.38 3.34 20.04
CA ILE A 199 21.41 2.25 19.82
C ILE A 199 21.23 2.00 18.32
N ILE A 200 21.05 3.07 17.54
CA ILE A 200 20.91 2.99 16.09
C ILE A 200 22.18 2.37 15.48
N GLN A 201 23.36 2.86 15.85
CA GLN A 201 24.62 2.32 15.33
C GLN A 201 24.76 0.81 15.61
N GLN A 202 24.54 0.38 16.85
CA GLN A 202 24.62 -1.04 17.21
C GLN A 202 23.56 -1.88 16.47
N ALA A 203 22.35 -1.35 16.28
CA ALA A 203 21.30 -2.04 15.55
C ALA A 203 21.69 -2.24 14.07
N TYR A 204 22.34 -1.25 13.45
CA TYR A 204 22.86 -1.35 12.08
C TYR A 204 24.00 -2.37 11.99
N GLU A 205 24.92 -2.41 12.95
CA GLU A 205 26.01 -3.40 12.99
C GLU A 205 25.47 -4.83 13.16
N ALA A 206 24.48 -5.03 14.04
CA ALA A 206 23.82 -6.30 14.25
C ALA A 206 23.04 -6.76 13.00
N ALA A 207 22.27 -5.85 12.40
CA ALA A 207 21.54 -6.11 11.17
C ALA A 207 22.49 -6.41 10.00
N GLY A 208 23.61 -5.68 9.90
CA GLY A 208 24.63 -5.86 8.87
C GLY A 208 25.32 -7.21 9.01
N SER A 209 25.61 -7.64 10.24
CA SER A 209 26.15 -8.97 10.53
C SER A 209 25.17 -10.07 10.14
N LEU A 210 23.88 -9.93 10.49
CA LEU A 210 22.84 -10.92 10.17
C LEU A 210 22.63 -11.07 8.67
N MET A 211 22.56 -9.95 7.95
CA MET A 211 22.38 -9.92 6.49
C MET A 211 23.69 -10.04 5.72
N LYS A 212 24.84 -10.12 6.41
CA LYS A 212 26.20 -10.02 5.83
C LYS A 212 26.33 -8.86 4.84
N CYS A 213 25.87 -7.68 5.25
CA CYS A 213 25.61 -6.54 4.40
C CYS A 213 26.23 -5.27 5.01
N SER A 214 26.77 -4.39 4.17
CA SER A 214 26.95 -2.99 4.59
C SER A 214 25.59 -2.30 4.47
N ILE A 215 25.01 -1.89 5.59
CA ILE A 215 23.75 -1.14 5.59
C ILE A 215 24.01 0.35 5.31
N TYR A 216 25.26 0.80 5.45
CA TYR A 216 25.68 2.15 5.12
C TYR A 216 26.09 2.22 3.65
N GLY A 217 25.14 2.61 2.79
CA GLY A 217 25.38 2.94 1.39
C GLY A 217 25.19 1.80 0.38
N GLU A 218 24.75 2.19 -0.82
CA GLU A 218 24.84 1.34 -2.01
C GLU A 218 26.32 1.08 -2.36
N PRO A 219 26.68 -0.09 -2.90
CA PRO A 219 25.79 -1.14 -3.37
C PRO A 219 25.68 -2.35 -2.42
N TYR A 220 24.52 -3.02 -2.44
CA TYR A 220 24.22 -4.26 -1.66
C TYR A 220 24.97 -5.52 -2.12
N ASN A 221 26.11 -5.38 -2.81
CA ASN A 221 26.76 -6.46 -3.54
C ASN A 221 27.17 -7.63 -2.62
N THR A 222 27.52 -7.35 -1.37
CA THR A 222 27.94 -8.34 -0.36
C THR A 222 26.78 -8.98 0.40
N CYS A 223 25.57 -8.44 0.29
CA CYS A 223 24.44 -8.79 1.15
C CYS A 223 23.87 -10.18 0.86
N GLN A 224 23.44 -10.89 1.91
CA GLN A 224 22.89 -12.25 1.88
C GLN A 224 21.53 -12.30 2.59
N PHE A 225 20.56 -11.55 2.08
CA PHE A 225 19.17 -11.60 2.58
C PHE A 225 18.20 -12.15 1.51
N PRO A 226 17.06 -12.75 1.91
CA PRO A 226 16.05 -13.22 0.98
C PRO A 226 15.56 -12.08 0.07
N GLY A 227 15.62 -12.28 -1.24
CA GLY A 227 15.22 -11.26 -2.21
C GLY A 227 16.32 -10.28 -2.65
N LYS A 228 17.57 -10.45 -2.19
CA LYS A 228 18.74 -9.69 -2.69
C LYS A 228 18.84 -9.70 -4.23
N LEU A 229 18.71 -10.87 -4.84
CA LEU A 229 18.74 -11.02 -6.30
C LEU A 229 17.57 -10.28 -6.98
N THR A 230 16.38 -10.30 -6.38
CA THR A 230 15.22 -9.55 -6.87
C THR A 230 15.49 -8.05 -6.79
N CYS A 231 16.06 -7.57 -5.68
CA CYS A 231 16.46 -6.18 -5.51
C CYS A 231 17.49 -5.74 -6.57
N GLU A 232 18.50 -6.57 -6.85
CA GLU A 232 19.49 -6.32 -7.90
C GLU A 232 18.84 -6.31 -9.29
N SER A 233 17.97 -7.27 -9.60
CA SER A 233 17.26 -7.33 -10.87
C SER A 233 16.32 -6.15 -11.07
N LEU A 234 15.68 -5.63 -10.02
CA LEU A 234 14.76 -4.47 -10.13
C LEU A 234 15.47 -3.18 -10.58
N LYS A 235 16.80 -3.07 -10.43
CA LYS A 235 17.57 -1.93 -10.94
C LYS A 235 17.43 -1.76 -12.46
N ILE A 236 17.13 -2.85 -13.20
CA ILE A 236 16.85 -2.75 -14.63
C ILE A 236 15.66 -1.83 -14.92
N LEU A 237 14.64 -1.81 -14.06
CA LEU A 237 13.49 -0.93 -14.24
C LEU A 237 13.88 0.52 -14.02
N GLY A 238 14.78 0.80 -13.08
CA GLY A 238 15.36 2.13 -12.91
C GLY A 238 16.08 2.59 -14.17
N TYR A 239 16.95 1.74 -14.72
CA TYR A 239 17.64 2.00 -16.00
C TYR A 239 16.65 2.21 -17.17
N LEU A 240 15.64 1.36 -17.28
CA LEU A 240 14.64 1.41 -18.36
C LEU A 240 13.65 2.57 -18.24
N ARG A 241 13.32 3.01 -17.02
CA ARG A 241 12.45 4.15 -16.73
C ARG A 241 13.19 5.48 -16.75
N GLY A 242 14.48 5.46 -16.40
CA GLY A 242 15.31 6.63 -16.25
C GLY A 242 15.40 7.46 -17.53
N HIS A 243 15.40 8.78 -17.35
CA HIS A 243 15.71 9.75 -18.41
C HIS A 243 17.10 9.55 -19.02
N GLU A 244 18.02 8.83 -18.37
CA GLU A 244 19.36 8.56 -18.90
C GLU A 244 19.36 7.77 -20.21
N VAL A 245 18.42 6.83 -20.39
CA VAL A 245 18.26 6.18 -21.70
C VAL A 245 17.88 7.24 -22.74
N PHE A 246 17.02 8.21 -22.38
CA PHE A 246 16.59 9.33 -23.24
C PHE A 246 17.68 10.39 -23.50
N ASP A 247 18.51 10.71 -22.50
CA ASP A 247 19.60 11.67 -22.61
C ASP A 247 20.77 11.11 -23.43
N LEU A 248 21.00 9.79 -23.39
CA LEU A 248 21.96 9.11 -24.28
C LEU A 248 21.56 9.19 -25.77
N TYR A 249 20.28 9.38 -26.11
CA TYR A 249 19.87 9.61 -27.52
C TYR A 249 20.27 11.00 -28.04
N LEU A 250 20.52 11.96 -27.15
CA LEU A 250 20.93 13.30 -27.56
C LEU A 250 22.44 13.38 -27.87
N GLU A 251 23.24 12.47 -27.30
CA GLU A 251 24.71 12.49 -27.45
C GLU A 251 25.29 11.34 -28.31
N ASN A 252 24.60 10.19 -28.44
CA ASN A 252 25.11 9.02 -29.17
C ASN A 252 24.28 8.64 -30.40
N ASP A 253 24.88 7.84 -31.30
CA ASP A 253 24.16 7.18 -32.40
C ASP A 253 23.03 6.30 -31.84
N VAL A 254 21.81 6.79 -32.03
CA VAL A 254 20.53 6.18 -31.64
C VAL A 254 20.48 4.69 -31.99
N GLN A 255 21.09 4.27 -33.10
CA GLN A 255 21.08 2.86 -33.51
C GLN A 255 21.92 1.97 -32.59
N ASN A 256 23.09 2.44 -32.15
CA ASN A 256 23.96 1.66 -31.25
C ASN A 256 23.35 1.52 -29.86
N VAL A 257 22.71 2.59 -29.35
CA VAL A 257 21.98 2.55 -28.08
C VAL A 257 20.82 1.56 -28.15
N LEU A 258 19.99 1.64 -29.20
CA LEU A 258 18.88 0.70 -29.40
C LEU A 258 19.35 -0.73 -29.56
N PHE A 259 20.45 -0.98 -30.28
CA PHE A 259 21.02 -2.31 -30.44
C PHE A 259 21.45 -2.93 -29.11
N ASN A 260 22.18 -2.18 -28.28
CA ASN A 260 22.61 -2.64 -26.96
C ASN A 260 21.43 -2.95 -26.04
N VAL A 261 20.38 -2.12 -26.08
CA VAL A 261 19.13 -2.34 -25.34
C VAL A 261 18.44 -3.62 -25.82
N ILE A 262 18.31 -3.84 -27.12
CA ILE A 262 17.67 -5.05 -27.68
C ILE A 262 18.42 -6.32 -27.30
N GLN A 263 19.75 -6.30 -27.27
CA GLN A 263 20.57 -7.47 -26.94
C GLN A 263 20.56 -7.78 -25.44
N GLY A 264 20.61 -6.77 -24.56
CA GLY A 264 20.75 -6.96 -23.12
C GLY A 264 19.44 -7.16 -22.35
N VAL A 265 18.39 -6.42 -22.72
CA VAL A 265 17.14 -6.35 -21.95
C VAL A 265 16.42 -7.70 -21.83
N PRO A 266 16.29 -8.55 -22.87
CA PRO A 266 15.57 -9.81 -22.75
C PRO A 266 16.11 -10.73 -21.65
N THR A 267 17.44 -10.90 -21.59
CA THR A 267 18.10 -11.73 -20.57
C THR A 267 17.91 -11.16 -19.17
N GLN A 268 18.00 -9.84 -19.01
CA GLN A 268 17.80 -9.18 -17.71
C GLN A 268 16.35 -9.27 -17.24
N LEU A 269 15.37 -9.14 -18.14
CA LEU A 269 13.95 -9.31 -17.82
C LEU A 269 13.61 -10.76 -17.47
N GLN A 270 14.20 -11.74 -18.15
CA GLN A 270 14.04 -13.16 -17.79
C GLN A 270 14.61 -13.46 -16.40
N GLN A 271 15.75 -12.86 -16.04
CA GLN A 271 16.31 -12.96 -14.70
C GLN A 271 15.39 -12.30 -13.66
N LEU A 272 14.83 -11.13 -13.95
CA LEU A 272 13.88 -10.44 -13.09
C LEU A 272 12.64 -11.32 -12.85
N GLU A 273 12.04 -11.89 -13.89
CA GLU A 273 10.89 -12.79 -13.79
C GLU A 273 11.21 -14.00 -12.91
N THR A 274 12.34 -14.65 -13.18
CA THR A 274 12.81 -15.81 -12.40
C THR A 274 12.99 -15.46 -10.93
N ASN A 275 13.55 -14.29 -10.62
CA ASN A 275 13.78 -13.84 -9.25
C ASN A 275 12.49 -13.41 -8.55
N LEU A 276 11.51 -12.85 -9.26
CA LEU A 276 10.19 -12.53 -8.72
C LEU A 276 9.39 -13.81 -8.42
N LEU A 277 9.43 -14.82 -9.30
CA LEU A 277 8.74 -16.11 -9.11
C LEU A 277 9.23 -16.89 -7.89
N ARG A 278 10.42 -16.58 -7.36
CA ARG A 278 10.92 -17.17 -6.11
C ARG A 278 10.23 -16.62 -4.86
N LEU A 279 9.62 -15.44 -4.95
CA LEU A 279 9.04 -14.72 -3.81
C LEU A 279 7.52 -14.54 -3.95
N PHE A 280 7.02 -14.46 -5.17
CA PHE A 280 5.64 -14.13 -5.48
C PHE A 280 4.98 -15.24 -6.30
N HIS A 281 3.65 -15.32 -6.19
CA HIS A 281 2.86 -16.19 -7.05
C HIS A 281 2.91 -15.70 -8.50
N LYS A 282 2.78 -16.64 -9.46
CA LYS A 282 2.83 -16.35 -10.89
C LYS A 282 1.90 -15.20 -11.29
N ASP A 283 0.65 -15.21 -10.83
CA ASP A 283 -0.32 -14.17 -11.17
C ASP A 283 0.13 -12.77 -10.73
N THR A 284 0.82 -12.66 -9.58
CA THR A 284 1.42 -11.41 -9.11
C THR A 284 2.59 -10.97 -9.97
N VAL A 285 3.42 -11.92 -10.42
CA VAL A 285 4.53 -11.64 -11.34
C VAL A 285 3.98 -11.18 -12.70
N ASP A 286 2.97 -11.85 -13.23
CA ASP A 286 2.32 -11.48 -14.49
C ASP A 286 1.73 -10.06 -14.42
N GLU A 287 1.00 -9.74 -13.33
CA GLU A 287 0.45 -8.40 -13.09
C GLU A 287 1.54 -7.33 -12.99
N PHE A 288 2.65 -7.66 -12.32
CA PHE A 288 3.80 -6.77 -12.22
C PHE A 288 4.41 -6.47 -13.61
N PHE A 289 4.64 -7.50 -14.44
CA PHE A 289 5.17 -7.32 -15.79
C PHE A 289 4.22 -6.50 -16.66
N PHE A 290 2.93 -6.84 -16.64
CA PHE A 290 1.90 -6.11 -17.37
C PHE A 290 1.87 -4.62 -17.01
N SER A 291 1.99 -4.30 -15.73
CA SER A 291 1.86 -2.92 -15.23
C SER A 291 3.15 -2.12 -15.39
N ASN A 292 4.32 -2.76 -15.23
CA ASN A 292 5.60 -2.07 -15.06
C ASN A 292 6.59 -2.26 -16.21
N VAL A 293 6.53 -3.40 -16.92
CA VAL A 293 7.49 -3.79 -17.95
C VAL A 293 6.90 -3.59 -19.34
N ASP A 294 5.68 -4.08 -19.57
CA ASP A 294 5.01 -4.02 -20.89
C ASP A 294 4.90 -2.60 -21.47
N PRO A 295 4.56 -1.55 -20.69
CA PRO A 295 4.52 -0.19 -21.22
C PRO A 295 5.89 0.28 -21.73
N ILE A 296 6.98 -0.12 -21.06
CA ILE A 296 8.35 0.18 -21.47
C ILE A 296 8.69 -0.57 -22.76
N LEU A 297 8.40 -1.87 -22.82
CA LEU A 297 8.65 -2.69 -24.01
C LEU A 297 7.89 -2.17 -25.24
N LYS A 298 6.64 -1.74 -25.06
CA LYS A 298 5.86 -1.08 -26.13
C LYS A 298 6.54 0.20 -26.60
N LYS A 299 7.07 1.03 -25.68
CA LYS A 299 7.80 2.25 -26.02
C LYS A 299 9.10 1.94 -26.78
N ILE A 300 9.89 0.98 -26.32
CA ILE A 300 11.13 0.55 -26.99
C ILE A 300 10.81 0.05 -28.39
N ARG A 301 9.82 -0.83 -28.56
CA ARG A 301 9.37 -1.30 -29.87
C ARG A 301 9.05 -0.14 -30.80
N HIS A 302 8.24 0.81 -30.34
CA HIS A 302 7.88 1.99 -31.13
C HIS A 302 9.09 2.83 -31.56
N LEU A 303 10.09 2.98 -30.68
CA LEU A 303 11.35 3.69 -30.99
C LEU A 303 12.20 2.95 -32.01
N VAL A 304 12.33 1.62 -31.89
CA VAL A 304 13.07 0.78 -32.84
C VAL A 304 12.43 0.82 -34.22
N GLU A 305 11.11 0.64 -34.30
CA GLU A 305 10.34 0.73 -35.55
C GLU A 305 10.50 2.12 -36.19
N SER A 306 10.41 3.18 -35.38
CA SER A 306 10.58 4.55 -35.84
C SER A 306 11.99 4.83 -36.34
N SER A 307 13.02 4.37 -35.62
CA SER A 307 14.43 4.50 -36.01
C SER A 307 14.72 3.76 -37.31
N SER A 308 14.27 2.50 -37.43
CA SER A 308 14.40 1.72 -38.66
C SER A 308 13.75 2.44 -39.84
N ARG A 309 12.51 2.89 -39.68
CA ARG A 309 11.78 3.64 -40.72
C ARG A 309 12.48 4.93 -41.12
N LEU A 310 13.03 5.68 -40.16
CA LEU A 310 13.72 6.94 -40.42
C LEU A 310 15.09 6.72 -41.08
N SER A 311 15.83 5.68 -40.71
CA SER A 311 17.13 5.34 -41.29
C SER A 311 17.05 4.91 -42.75
N GLN A 312 15.88 4.40 -43.19
CA GLN A 312 15.61 4.04 -44.57
C GLN A 312 15.25 5.24 -45.46
N LYS A 313 14.93 6.41 -44.88
CA LYS A 313 14.68 7.61 -45.67
C LYS A 313 15.98 8.10 -46.30
N ARG A 314 16.03 8.14 -47.63
CA ARG A 314 17.17 8.68 -48.41
C ARG A 314 16.97 10.14 -48.80
N THR A 315 15.74 10.64 -48.65
CA THR A 315 15.38 12.02 -48.97
C THR A 315 14.54 12.60 -47.85
N TYR A 316 14.84 13.85 -47.49
CA TYR A 316 14.01 14.66 -46.62
C TYR A 316 13.40 15.73 -47.51
N GLY A 317 12.07 15.77 -47.60
CA GLY A 317 11.42 16.88 -48.29
C GLY A 317 11.85 18.18 -47.64
N ARG A 318 12.29 19.17 -48.44
CA ARG A 318 12.31 20.58 -48.01
C ARG A 318 10.93 20.87 -47.43
N ARG A 319 10.78 21.21 -46.14
CA ARG A 319 9.46 21.36 -45.48
C ARG A 319 8.57 22.30 -46.32
N PRO A 320 7.62 21.81 -47.13
CA PRO A 320 6.87 22.65 -48.06
C PRO A 320 5.47 22.97 -47.54
N PHE A 321 5.17 22.63 -46.28
CA PHE A 321 3.83 22.76 -45.70
C PHE A 321 3.83 23.69 -44.48
N LYS A 322 2.77 24.50 -44.37
CA LYS A 322 2.51 25.41 -43.25
C LYS A 322 2.53 24.61 -41.93
N ILE A 323 3.44 24.95 -41.02
CA ILE A 323 3.58 24.26 -39.73
C ILE A 323 2.32 24.56 -38.90
N LYS A 324 1.39 23.59 -38.82
CA LYS A 324 0.26 23.66 -37.89
C LYS A 324 0.77 23.34 -36.49
N ARG A 325 1.02 24.39 -35.71
CA ARG A 325 1.26 24.25 -34.28
C ARG A 325 -0.03 23.90 -33.56
N LEU A 326 0.07 23.11 -32.49
CA LEU A 326 -1.01 23.01 -31.51
C LEU A 326 -1.32 24.43 -31.02
N ASN A 327 -2.57 24.84 -31.14
CA ASN A 327 -3.04 26.06 -30.51
C ASN A 327 -3.06 25.80 -29.01
N PHE A 328 -2.10 26.41 -28.31
CA PHE A 328 -1.90 26.20 -26.88
C PHE A 328 -3.17 26.51 -26.08
N ALA A 329 -3.96 27.49 -26.51
CA ALA A 329 -5.22 27.83 -25.87
C ALA A 329 -6.27 26.71 -26.00
N ASN A 330 -6.42 26.12 -27.19
CA ASN A 330 -7.36 25.02 -27.41
C ASN A 330 -6.94 23.75 -26.67
N LEU A 331 -5.64 23.41 -26.72
CA LEU A 331 -5.11 22.26 -26.00
C LEU A 331 -5.28 22.43 -24.48
N THR A 332 -5.07 23.65 -23.96
CA THR A 332 -5.29 23.95 -22.55
C THR A 332 -6.76 23.78 -22.18
N GLN A 333 -7.71 24.24 -22.99
CA GLN A 333 -9.14 24.02 -22.72
C GLN A 333 -9.54 22.54 -22.80
N GLU A 334 -9.00 21.80 -23.77
CA GLU A 334 -9.25 20.37 -23.93
C GLU A 334 -8.66 19.54 -22.78
N LEU A 335 -7.48 19.91 -22.29
CA LEU A 335 -6.89 19.31 -21.09
C LEU A 335 -7.67 19.68 -19.83
N LEU A 336 -8.15 20.92 -19.71
CA LEU A 336 -8.97 21.36 -18.59
C LEU A 336 -10.33 20.65 -18.55
N SER A 337 -10.95 20.37 -19.69
CA SER A 337 -12.21 19.62 -19.75
C SER A 337 -12.05 18.13 -19.45
N LEU A 338 -10.88 17.56 -19.73
CA LEU A 338 -10.53 16.18 -19.32
C LEU A 338 -10.25 16.07 -17.82
N VAL A 339 -9.72 17.13 -17.20
CA VAL A 339 -9.44 17.18 -15.75
C VAL A 339 -10.71 17.51 -14.95
N ASN A 340 -11.61 18.33 -15.52
CA ASN A 340 -12.91 18.67 -14.94
C ASN A 340 -14.05 18.22 -15.87
N PRO A 341 -14.36 16.91 -15.91
CA PRO A 341 -15.50 16.45 -16.69
C PRO A 341 -16.77 17.11 -16.13
N PRO A 342 -17.70 17.56 -17.00
CA PRO A 342 -18.94 18.17 -16.56
C PRO A 342 -19.66 17.19 -15.62
N THR A 343 -20.01 17.69 -14.44
CA THR A 343 -20.83 16.95 -13.47
C THR A 343 -22.17 16.64 -14.13
N SER A 344 -22.40 15.36 -14.44
CA SER A 344 -23.69 14.84 -14.91
C SER A 344 -24.69 14.76 -13.77
#